data_AF-A0A9D4F8J8-F1
#
_entry.id   AF-A0A9D4F8J8-F1
#
_cell.length_a   1.000
_cell.length_b   1.000
_cell.length_c   1.000
_cell.angle_alpha   90.00
_cell.angle_beta   90.00
_cell.angle_gamma   90.00
#
_symmetry.space_group_name_H-M   'P 1'
#
loop_
_entity.id
_entity.type
_entity.pdbx_description
1 polymer ?
#
loop_
_entity_poly.entity_id
_entity_poly.type
_entity_poly.pdbx_seq_one_letter_code
_entity_poly.pdbx_strand_id
1 'polypeptide(L)'
;MSNLQTEKSAYTGLESPVDVNVDIHKQKCKDHTDENQSFYCEKHYVCICGRCVFSNHFSCLETVVDLNNVQHDEEHANKSVSTLQVLDQEMDHIMAEIDENRQINDTCRSNYAKDIHEFHEALVQQLKMLMIKAEKESDNLHKQNTDVLDETALKCNEHKQVLRQQIQYLDELEHKKHYKHLFVALQGMEKNINSFKDKNVRFRHENHIYQYEFVRNFKIDKLIKEDQHIGKLKIECDGSEEVIEITEEKVAGVADKGMRDEKNEEKIPDEKENAKSYPLEHENFEGLQRDYGEKLERIKELEESIRKREEMHINKEIQFDEQLKCLKKKIRQFQN
;
A
#
# COMPACT_ATOMS: atom_id res chain seq x y z
N MET A 1 -5.05 18.10 31.38
CA MET A 1 -4.20 17.41 32.36
C MET A 1 -3.87 16.04 31.80
N SER A 2 -2.62 15.87 31.36
CA SER A 2 -2.05 14.56 31.02
C SER A 2 -0.53 14.71 31.13
N ASN A 3 0.06 13.83 31.93
CA ASN A 3 1.40 13.93 32.48
C ASN A 3 2.47 13.68 31.41
N LEU A 4 3.32 14.68 31.17
CA LEU A 4 4.66 14.45 30.65
C LEU A 4 5.54 14.09 31.85
N GLN A 5 5.63 12.79 32.12
CA GLN A 5 6.69 12.24 32.98
C GLN A 5 8.01 12.52 32.28
N THR A 6 8.72 13.49 32.83
CA THR A 6 10.12 13.78 32.52
C THR A 6 10.93 12.56 32.97
N GLU A 7 11.41 11.77 32.01
CA GLU A 7 12.44 10.78 32.26
C GLU A 7 13.66 11.49 32.83
N LYS A 8 13.95 11.23 34.11
CA LYS A 8 15.17 11.67 34.76
C LYS A 8 16.34 10.95 34.09
N SER A 9 17.03 11.67 33.22
CA SER A 9 18.32 11.28 32.67
C SER A 9 19.28 10.90 33.81
N ALA A 10 19.80 9.68 33.73
CA ALA A 10 20.78 9.10 34.63
C ALA A 10 22.19 9.67 34.35
N TYR A 11 22.35 10.98 34.39
CA TYR A 11 23.66 11.65 34.35
C TYR A 11 24.05 12.06 35.78
N THR A 12 24.76 11.17 36.47
CA THR A 12 25.22 11.39 37.87
C THR A 12 26.69 11.78 37.97
N GLY A 13 27.31 12.21 36.87
CA GLY A 13 28.74 12.54 36.81
C GLY A 13 29.11 14.02 36.91
N LEU A 14 28.14 14.94 36.96
CA LEU A 14 28.42 16.37 37.12
C LEU A 14 28.41 16.71 38.61
N GLU A 15 29.58 17.00 39.17
CA GLU A 15 29.68 17.58 40.49
C GLU A 15 28.90 18.91 40.52
N SER A 16 28.09 19.11 41.56
CA SER A 16 27.30 20.32 41.74
C SER A 16 28.18 21.57 41.60
N PRO A 17 27.70 22.64 40.93
CA PRO A 17 28.44 23.89 40.87
C PRO A 17 28.84 24.34 42.28
N VAL A 18 30.12 24.70 42.43
CA VAL A 18 30.67 25.24 43.68
C VAL A 18 29.93 26.53 44.02
N ASP A 19 29.44 26.67 45.26
CA ASP A 19 28.78 27.90 45.70
C ASP A 19 29.77 29.07 45.66
N VAL A 20 29.54 29.97 44.71
CA VAL A 20 30.40 31.13 44.40
C VAL A 20 30.45 32.14 45.57
N ASN A 21 29.56 32.03 46.56
CA ASN A 21 29.55 32.90 47.73
C ASN A 21 30.44 32.41 48.88
N VAL A 22 31.01 31.21 48.77
CA VAL A 22 31.86 30.63 49.82
C VAL A 22 33.33 30.82 49.46
N ASP A 23 33.99 31.70 50.20
CA ASP A 23 35.44 31.86 50.17
C ASP A 23 36.13 30.51 50.46
N ILE A 24 36.85 29.98 49.47
CA ILE A 24 37.51 28.66 49.54
C ILE A 24 38.48 28.60 50.72
N HIS A 25 39.13 29.71 51.07
CA HIS A 25 40.05 29.78 52.22
C HIS A 25 39.34 29.72 53.58
N LYS A 26 38.01 29.83 53.61
CA LYS A 26 37.17 29.68 54.81
C LYS A 26 36.49 28.31 54.89
N GLN A 27 36.61 27.48 53.85
CA GLN A 27 36.08 26.12 53.87
C GLN A 27 36.95 25.22 54.75
N LYS A 28 36.32 24.50 55.69
CA LYS A 28 37.01 23.52 56.53
C LYS A 28 37.35 22.26 55.73
N CYS A 29 38.47 21.63 56.05
CA CYS A 29 38.77 20.32 55.51
C CYS A 29 37.75 19.28 56.02
N LYS A 30 37.31 18.38 55.14
CA LYS A 30 36.36 17.32 55.48
C LYS A 30 36.92 16.37 56.54
N ASP A 31 38.22 16.07 56.47
CA ASP A 31 38.90 15.13 57.37
C ASP A 31 39.52 15.82 58.60
N HIS A 32 39.85 17.12 58.48
CA HIS A 32 40.49 17.92 59.52
C HIS A 32 39.69 19.21 59.74
N THR A 33 38.56 19.09 60.44
CA THR A 33 37.55 20.17 60.58
C THR A 33 38.07 21.43 61.29
N ASP A 34 39.21 21.33 61.97
CA ASP A 34 39.93 22.44 62.58
C ASP A 34 40.76 23.25 61.58
N GLU A 35 41.19 22.63 60.47
CA GLU A 35 41.99 23.28 59.43
C GLU A 35 41.15 23.80 58.26
N ASN A 36 41.59 24.91 57.67
CA ASN A 36 41.01 25.43 56.43
C ASN A 36 41.65 24.75 55.22
N GLN A 37 40.92 24.68 54.11
CA GLN A 37 41.46 24.29 52.83
C GLN A 37 42.36 25.43 52.31
N SER A 38 43.58 25.08 51.89
CA SER A 38 44.58 26.07 51.43
C SER A 38 45.40 25.56 50.26
N PHE A 39 45.22 24.30 49.86
CA PHE A 39 45.94 23.67 48.77
C PHE A 39 44.93 22.99 47.83
N TYR A 40 45.30 22.85 46.56
CA TYR A 40 44.55 22.09 45.56
C TYR A 40 45.43 20.98 45.00
N CYS A 41 44.93 19.74 45.01
CA CYS A 41 45.62 18.62 44.41
C CYS A 41 45.11 18.41 42.98
N GLU A 42 45.90 18.78 41.97
CA GLU A 42 45.52 18.68 40.56
C GLU A 42 45.27 17.23 40.12
N LYS A 43 46.03 16.28 40.68
CA LYS A 43 45.88 14.85 40.36
C LYS A 43 44.52 14.28 40.76
N HIS A 44 43.91 14.82 41.82
CA HIS A 44 42.65 14.31 42.37
C HIS A 44 41.50 15.32 42.28
N TYR A 45 41.74 16.51 41.74
CA TYR A 45 40.76 17.59 41.57
C TYR A 45 40.05 18.01 42.87
N VAL A 46 40.78 18.07 43.99
CA VAL A 46 40.21 18.39 45.31
C VAL A 46 41.00 19.45 46.08
N CYS A 47 40.27 20.33 46.77
CA CYS A 47 40.83 21.26 47.75
C CYS A 47 41.08 20.54 49.09
N ILE A 48 42.28 20.72 49.64
CA ILE A 48 42.79 20.02 50.83
C ILE A 48 43.48 20.98 51.80
N CYS A 49 43.57 20.60 53.08
CA CYS A 49 44.37 21.32 54.07
C CYS A 49 45.83 20.85 54.10
N GLY A 50 46.70 21.60 54.79
CA GLY A 50 48.11 21.26 54.93
C GLY A 50 48.34 19.85 55.49
N ARG A 51 47.51 19.40 56.45
CA ARG A 51 47.64 18.04 57.00
C ARG A 51 47.31 16.94 55.99
N CYS A 52 46.33 17.16 55.12
CA CYS A 52 46.01 16.22 54.04
C CYS A 52 47.15 16.10 53.02
N VAL A 53 47.89 17.19 52.77
CA VAL A 53 49.06 17.20 51.88
C VAL A 53 50.11 16.20 52.36
N PHE A 54 50.42 16.17 53.66
CA PHE A 54 51.46 15.29 54.21
C PHE A 54 51.00 13.86 54.56
N SER A 55 49.70 13.66 54.79
CA SER A 55 49.16 12.35 55.17
C SER A 55 48.70 11.53 53.96
N ASN A 56 47.71 12.05 53.23
CA ASN A 56 47.01 11.30 52.19
C ASN A 56 47.50 11.66 50.78
N HIS A 57 48.10 12.84 50.60
CA HIS A 57 48.54 13.35 49.30
C HIS A 57 50.07 13.48 49.19
N PHE A 58 50.84 12.77 50.03
CA PHE A 58 52.31 12.85 50.02
C PHE A 58 52.91 12.46 48.66
N SER A 59 52.32 11.47 47.97
CA SER A 59 52.73 11.08 46.62
C SER A 59 52.30 12.06 45.52
N CYS A 60 51.61 13.15 45.88
CA CYS A 60 51.05 14.12 44.94
C CYS A 60 51.69 15.50 45.07
N LEU A 61 52.73 15.65 45.91
CA LEU A 61 53.36 16.94 46.24
C LEU A 61 53.73 17.77 45.00
N GLU A 62 54.17 17.14 43.92
CA GLU A 62 54.52 17.82 42.65
C GLU A 62 53.31 18.42 41.92
N THR A 63 52.10 17.97 42.25
CA THR A 63 50.81 18.37 41.65
C THR A 63 49.92 19.10 42.67
N VAL A 64 50.47 19.48 43.82
CA VAL A 64 49.76 20.24 44.85
C VAL A 64 50.10 21.72 44.70
N VAL A 65 49.07 22.52 44.49
CA VAL A 65 49.18 23.97 44.31
C VAL A 65 48.70 24.67 45.58
N ASP A 66 49.47 25.63 46.08
CA ASP A 66 49.02 26.53 47.16
C ASP A 66 48.03 27.55 46.59
N LEU A 67 46.80 27.53 47.10
CA LEU A 67 45.71 28.39 46.63
C LEU A 67 46.01 29.88 46.84
N ASN A 68 46.85 30.23 47.84
CA ASN A 68 47.25 31.63 48.06
C ASN A 68 48.16 32.17 46.95
N ASN A 69 48.79 31.28 46.19
CA ASN A 69 49.71 31.61 45.10
C ASN A 69 49.08 31.44 43.72
N VAL A 70 47.80 31.04 43.64
CA VAL A 70 47.08 30.93 42.38
C VAL A 70 46.82 32.35 41.87
N GLN A 71 47.39 32.64 40.70
CA GLN A 71 47.09 33.86 39.97
C GLN A 71 45.82 33.67 39.14
N HIS A 72 45.07 34.75 38.97
CA HIS A 72 43.91 34.74 38.09
C HIS A 72 44.37 34.54 36.64
N ASP A 73 44.08 33.36 36.09
CA ASP A 73 44.29 33.05 34.67
C ASP A 73 43.02 33.39 33.88
N GLU A 74 42.88 34.69 33.60
CA GLU A 74 41.74 35.25 32.87
C GLU A 74 41.62 34.65 31.46
N GLU A 75 42.75 34.34 30.81
CA GLU A 75 42.77 33.79 29.46
C GLU A 75 42.20 32.37 29.43
N HIS A 76 42.66 31.49 30.34
CA HIS A 76 42.16 30.13 30.44
C HIS A 76 40.68 30.08 30.85
N ALA A 77 40.26 30.95 31.77
CA ALA A 77 38.86 31.08 32.18
C ALA A 77 37.97 31.53 31.00
N ASN A 78 38.36 32.59 30.30
CA ASN A 78 37.61 33.10 29.13
C ASN A 78 37.56 32.06 28.00
N LYS A 79 38.63 31.31 27.76
CA LYS A 79 38.65 30.21 26.77
C LYS A 79 37.72 29.06 27.17
N SER A 80 37.65 28.72 28.46
CA SER A 80 36.74 27.67 28.95
C SER A 80 35.29 28.10 28.81
N VAL A 81 34.97 29.36 29.17
CA VAL A 81 33.62 29.93 29.01
C VAL A 81 33.22 29.98 27.53
N SER A 82 34.09 30.43 26.64
CA SER A 82 33.78 30.47 25.20
C SER A 82 33.59 29.08 24.60
N THR A 83 34.39 28.10 25.04
CA THR A 83 34.20 26.69 24.64
C THR A 83 32.83 26.16 25.09
N LEU A 84 32.44 26.43 26.33
CA LEU A 84 31.11 26.03 26.83
C LEU A 84 29.97 26.72 26.07
N GLN A 85 30.13 28.00 25.70
CA GLN A 85 29.15 28.72 24.89
C GLN A 85 29.01 28.15 23.47
N VAL A 86 30.13 27.72 22.86
CA VAL A 86 30.08 27.05 21.55
C VAL A 86 29.38 25.70 21.67
N LEU A 87 29.70 24.91 22.70
CA LEU A 87 29.03 23.62 22.94
C LEU A 87 27.53 23.78 23.20
N ASP A 88 27.13 24.84 23.92
CA ASP A 88 25.71 25.18 24.15
C ASP A 88 24.98 25.45 22.82
N GLN A 89 25.60 26.24 21.94
CA GLN A 89 25.06 26.53 20.60
C GLN A 89 25.02 25.29 19.69
N GLU A 90 26.03 24.42 19.77
CA GLU A 90 26.04 23.15 19.04
C GLU A 90 24.92 22.22 19.54
N MET A 91 24.66 22.18 20.85
CA MET A 91 23.56 21.41 21.42
C MET A 91 22.19 21.93 20.99
N ASP A 92 22.00 23.26 20.93
CA ASP A 92 20.80 23.86 20.36
C ASP A 92 20.58 23.46 18.89
N HIS A 93 21.66 23.40 18.10
CA HIS A 93 21.59 22.98 16.71
C HIS A 93 21.21 21.50 16.57
N ILE A 94 21.87 20.63 17.33
CA ILE A 94 21.57 19.18 17.36
C ILE A 94 20.11 18.96 17.79
N MET A 95 19.62 19.71 18.78
CA MET A 95 18.22 19.62 19.20
C MET A 95 17.26 19.99 18.07
N ALA A 96 17.55 21.06 17.32
CA ALA A 96 16.74 21.45 16.17
C ALA A 96 16.74 20.37 15.08
N GLU A 97 17.90 19.76 14.78
CA GLU A 97 18.00 18.65 13.82
C GLU A 97 17.22 17.42 14.29
N ILE A 98 17.25 17.09 15.58
CA ILE A 98 16.47 15.98 16.15
C ILE A 98 14.97 16.23 15.97
N ASP A 99 14.50 17.45 16.23
CA ASP A 99 13.09 17.81 16.07
C ASP A 99 12.66 17.78 14.60
N GLU A 100 13.51 18.25 13.68
CA GLU A 100 13.26 18.13 12.24
C GLU A 100 13.19 16.67 11.79
N ASN A 101 14.16 15.85 12.21
CA ASN A 101 14.20 14.42 11.90
C ASN A 101 12.98 13.67 12.44
N ARG A 102 12.47 14.04 13.62
CA ARG A 102 11.21 13.50 14.15
C ARG A 102 10.03 13.82 13.25
N GLN A 103 9.90 15.07 12.79
CA GLN A 103 8.83 15.47 11.88
C GLN A 103 8.92 14.76 10.53
N ILE A 104 10.13 14.60 9.99
CA ILE A 104 10.38 13.84 8.76
C ILE A 104 9.95 12.38 8.96
N ASN A 105 10.37 11.74 10.05
CA ASN A 105 10.03 10.35 10.34
C ASN A 105 8.50 10.14 10.47
N ASP A 106 7.80 11.05 11.15
CA ASP A 106 6.34 11.01 11.24
C ASP A 106 5.67 11.18 9.86
N THR A 107 6.22 12.08 9.03
CA THR A 107 5.77 12.28 7.65
C THR A 107 5.99 11.04 6.79
N CYS A 108 7.17 10.41 6.88
CA CYS A 108 7.51 9.18 6.18
C CYS A 108 6.57 8.03 6.58
N ARG A 109 6.26 7.88 7.87
CA ARG A 109 5.27 6.90 8.36
C ARG A 109 3.89 7.16 7.77
N SER A 110 3.44 8.41 7.77
CA SER A 110 2.14 8.79 7.19
C SER A 110 2.09 8.51 5.69
N ASN A 111 3.15 8.85 4.95
CA ASN A 111 3.25 8.60 3.52
C ASN A 111 3.25 7.10 3.21
N TYR A 112 4.01 6.29 3.95
CA TYR A 112 4.00 4.84 3.76
C TYR A 112 2.61 4.22 3.94
N ALA A 113 1.88 4.63 4.99
CA ALA A 113 0.51 4.17 5.21
C ALA A 113 -0.44 4.60 4.06
N LYS A 114 -0.27 5.82 3.55
CA LYS A 114 -1.02 6.35 2.42
C LYS A 114 -0.71 5.56 1.13
N ASP A 115 0.55 5.29 0.84
CA ASP A 115 0.98 4.55 -0.34
C ASP A 115 0.42 3.12 -0.34
N ILE A 116 0.38 2.45 0.82
CA ILE A 116 -0.30 1.15 0.97
C ILE A 116 -1.78 1.26 0.59
N HIS A 117 -2.46 2.30 1.07
CA HIS A 117 -3.88 2.48 0.80
C HIS A 117 -4.15 2.75 -0.68
N GLU A 118 -3.37 3.64 -1.30
CA GLU A 118 -3.46 3.94 -2.73
C GLU A 118 -3.19 2.70 -3.60
N PHE A 119 -2.19 1.89 -3.23
CA PHE A 119 -1.90 0.63 -3.90
C PHE A 119 -3.05 -0.38 -3.77
N HIS A 120 -3.64 -0.50 -2.58
CA HIS A 120 -4.81 -1.34 -2.35
C HIS A 120 -6.01 -0.90 -3.22
N GLU A 121 -6.30 0.40 -3.27
CA GLU A 121 -7.38 0.92 -4.12
C GLU A 121 -7.12 0.63 -5.61
N ALA A 122 -5.88 0.81 -6.08
CA ALA A 122 -5.50 0.49 -7.45
C ALA A 122 -5.70 -1.00 -7.77
N LEU A 123 -5.32 -1.91 -6.86
CA LEU A 123 -5.56 -3.35 -7.01
C LEU A 123 -7.05 -3.67 -7.12
N VAL A 124 -7.88 -3.11 -6.23
CA VAL A 124 -9.33 -3.34 -6.24
C VAL A 124 -9.95 -2.83 -7.55
N GLN A 125 -9.53 -1.67 -8.04
CA GLN A 125 -10.01 -1.12 -9.31
C GLN A 125 -9.63 -2.01 -10.50
N GLN A 126 -8.38 -2.49 -10.56
CA GLN A 126 -7.92 -3.40 -11.62
C GLN A 126 -8.69 -4.72 -11.59
N LEU A 127 -8.90 -5.30 -10.40
CA LEU A 127 -9.71 -6.52 -10.25
C LEU A 127 -11.15 -6.33 -10.73
N LYS A 128 -11.78 -5.20 -10.40
CA LYS A 128 -13.12 -4.85 -10.89
C LYS A 128 -13.16 -4.75 -12.42
N MET A 129 -12.18 -4.10 -13.04
CA MET A 129 -12.11 -4.00 -14.50
C MET A 129 -11.96 -5.37 -15.17
N LEU A 130 -11.12 -6.25 -14.61
CA LEU A 130 -10.95 -7.61 -15.11
C LEU A 130 -12.23 -8.43 -14.97
N MET A 131 -12.96 -8.28 -13.87
CA MET A 131 -14.26 -8.91 -13.65
C MET A 131 -15.27 -8.48 -14.72
N ILE A 132 -15.46 -7.16 -14.90
CA ILE A 132 -16.37 -6.60 -15.91
C ILE A 132 -16.00 -7.09 -17.31
N LYS A 133 -14.70 -7.16 -17.62
CA LYS A 133 -14.23 -7.67 -18.91
C LYS A 133 -14.59 -9.14 -19.12
N ALA A 134 -14.41 -9.99 -18.10
CA ALA A 134 -14.74 -11.41 -18.17
C ALA A 134 -16.26 -11.63 -18.29
N GLU A 135 -17.08 -10.87 -17.55
CA GLU A 135 -18.55 -10.90 -17.67
C GLU A 135 -18.99 -10.51 -19.08
N LYS A 136 -18.44 -9.42 -19.63
CA LYS A 136 -18.75 -8.97 -21.00
C LYS A 136 -18.33 -9.99 -22.06
N GLU A 137 -17.22 -10.69 -21.86
CA GLU A 137 -16.78 -11.77 -22.76
C GLU A 137 -17.76 -12.95 -22.70
N SER A 138 -18.19 -13.34 -21.50
CA SER A 138 -19.23 -14.35 -21.30
C SER A 138 -20.55 -13.96 -21.98
N ASP A 139 -21.01 -12.72 -21.80
CA ASP A 139 -22.24 -12.22 -22.42
C ASP A 139 -22.15 -12.21 -23.96
N ASN A 140 -21.00 -11.81 -24.51
CA ASN A 140 -20.78 -11.83 -25.95
C ASN A 140 -20.81 -13.26 -26.51
N LEU A 141 -20.15 -14.20 -25.84
CA LEU A 141 -20.16 -15.61 -26.24
C LEU A 141 -21.57 -16.21 -26.13
N HIS A 142 -22.28 -15.89 -25.04
CA HIS A 142 -23.66 -16.32 -24.88
C HIS A 142 -24.55 -15.79 -26.01
N LYS A 143 -24.45 -14.50 -26.32
CA LYS A 143 -25.21 -13.88 -27.40
C LYS A 143 -24.89 -14.52 -28.76
N GLN A 144 -23.62 -14.71 -29.08
CA GLN A 144 -23.21 -15.37 -30.33
C GLN A 144 -23.80 -16.78 -30.45
N ASN A 145 -23.78 -17.56 -29.36
CA ASN A 145 -24.38 -18.89 -29.34
C ASN A 145 -25.89 -18.85 -29.52
N THR A 146 -26.58 -17.93 -28.83
CA THR A 146 -28.02 -17.74 -28.96
C THR A 146 -28.40 -17.34 -30.39
N ASP A 147 -27.68 -16.40 -31.00
CA ASP A 147 -27.91 -15.95 -32.38
C ASP A 147 -27.79 -17.13 -33.38
N VAL A 148 -26.78 -18.00 -33.21
CA VAL A 148 -26.59 -19.20 -34.04
C VAL A 148 -27.72 -20.21 -33.84
N LEU A 149 -28.17 -20.42 -32.60
CA LEU A 149 -29.27 -21.33 -32.28
C LEU A 149 -30.59 -20.82 -32.87
N ASP A 150 -30.86 -19.52 -32.76
CA ASP A 150 -32.05 -18.88 -33.32
C ASP A 150 -32.07 -18.96 -34.85
N GLU A 151 -30.94 -18.69 -35.52
CA GLU A 151 -30.80 -18.85 -36.97
C GLU A 151 -31.02 -20.30 -37.41
N THR A 152 -30.46 -21.26 -36.67
CA THR A 152 -30.62 -22.70 -36.95
C THR A 152 -32.07 -23.13 -36.75
N ALA A 153 -32.73 -22.64 -35.71
CA ALA A 153 -34.14 -22.91 -35.44
C ALA A 153 -35.04 -22.36 -36.55
N LEU A 154 -34.76 -21.14 -37.03
CA LEU A 154 -35.47 -20.52 -38.16
C LEU A 154 -35.34 -21.40 -39.42
N LYS A 155 -34.11 -21.77 -39.81
CA LYS A 155 -33.85 -22.64 -40.95
C LYS A 155 -34.55 -23.99 -40.81
N CYS A 156 -34.53 -24.59 -39.61
CA CYS A 156 -35.25 -25.84 -39.35
C CYS A 156 -36.76 -25.68 -39.55
N ASN A 157 -37.34 -24.57 -39.09
CA ASN A 157 -38.76 -24.29 -39.21
C ASN A 157 -39.17 -24.08 -40.67
N GLU A 158 -38.38 -23.33 -41.46
CA GLU A 158 -38.60 -23.17 -42.91
C GLU A 158 -38.58 -24.53 -43.63
N HIS A 159 -37.57 -25.37 -43.35
CA HIS A 159 -37.48 -26.70 -43.95
C HIS A 159 -38.66 -27.59 -43.55
N LYS A 160 -39.10 -27.51 -42.30
CA LYS A 160 -40.29 -28.22 -41.79
C LYS A 160 -41.57 -27.77 -42.49
N GLN A 161 -41.72 -26.48 -42.81
CA GLN A 161 -42.86 -25.97 -43.56
C GLN A 161 -42.89 -26.52 -44.99
N VAL A 162 -41.76 -26.50 -45.71
CA VAL A 162 -41.66 -27.07 -47.06
C VAL A 162 -42.00 -28.56 -47.04
N LEU A 163 -41.50 -29.30 -46.05
CA LEU A 163 -41.78 -30.73 -45.89
C LEU A 163 -43.28 -30.98 -45.66
N ARG A 164 -43.94 -30.17 -44.84
CA ARG A 164 -45.39 -30.23 -44.61
C ARG A 164 -46.20 -29.94 -45.88
N GLN A 165 -45.80 -28.95 -46.68
CA GLN A 165 -46.45 -28.65 -47.96
C GLN A 165 -46.35 -29.82 -48.94
N GLN A 166 -45.18 -30.48 -48.99
CA GLN A 166 -44.99 -31.66 -49.84
C GLN A 166 -45.84 -32.85 -49.38
N ILE A 167 -45.92 -33.10 -48.06
CA ILE A 167 -46.81 -34.14 -47.50
C ILE A 167 -48.26 -33.84 -47.87
N GLN A 168 -48.74 -32.61 -47.64
CA GLN A 168 -50.12 -32.22 -47.94
C GLN A 168 -50.44 -32.37 -49.43
N TYR A 169 -49.52 -32.02 -50.33
CA TYR A 169 -49.68 -32.22 -51.77
C TYR A 169 -49.85 -33.70 -52.14
N LEU A 170 -49.04 -34.59 -51.55
CA LEU A 170 -49.17 -36.03 -51.78
C LEU A 170 -50.50 -36.58 -51.24
N ASP A 171 -50.89 -36.19 -50.03
CA ASP A 171 -52.17 -36.57 -49.41
C ASP A 171 -53.36 -36.14 -50.28
N GLU A 172 -53.32 -34.93 -50.86
CA GLU A 172 -54.36 -34.45 -51.76
C GLU A 172 -54.46 -35.28 -53.04
N LEU A 173 -53.33 -35.67 -53.64
CA LEU A 173 -53.31 -36.51 -54.83
C LEU A 173 -53.88 -37.90 -54.55
N GLU A 174 -53.57 -38.46 -53.38
CA GLU A 174 -54.10 -39.74 -52.91
C GLU A 174 -55.61 -39.66 -52.67
N HIS A 175 -56.07 -38.65 -51.92
CA HIS A 175 -57.49 -38.47 -51.61
C HIS A 175 -58.34 -38.26 -52.88
N LYS A 176 -57.83 -37.52 -53.86
CA LYS A 176 -58.50 -37.29 -55.15
C LYS A 176 -58.33 -38.47 -56.13
N LYS A 177 -57.63 -39.54 -55.73
CA LYS A 177 -57.35 -40.76 -56.54
C LYS A 177 -56.60 -40.48 -57.85
N HIS A 178 -55.74 -39.46 -57.88
CA HIS A 178 -54.91 -39.11 -59.04
C HIS A 178 -53.61 -39.95 -59.11
N TYR A 179 -53.73 -41.28 -59.13
CA TYR A 179 -52.59 -42.20 -58.96
C TYR A 179 -51.44 -42.01 -59.96
N LYS A 180 -51.74 -41.62 -61.21
CA LYS A 180 -50.70 -41.32 -62.21
C LYS A 180 -49.84 -40.11 -61.82
N HIS A 181 -50.46 -39.06 -61.29
CA HIS A 181 -49.75 -37.87 -60.81
C HIS A 181 -49.00 -38.17 -59.51
N LEU A 182 -49.60 -38.96 -58.61
CA LEU A 182 -48.96 -39.41 -57.39
C LEU A 182 -47.67 -40.20 -57.68
N PHE A 183 -47.72 -41.14 -58.64
CA PHE A 183 -46.54 -41.89 -59.06
C PHE A 183 -45.41 -40.96 -59.54
N VAL A 184 -45.72 -40.00 -60.43
CA VAL A 184 -44.73 -39.05 -60.94
C VAL A 184 -44.18 -38.15 -59.82
N ALA A 185 -45.04 -37.68 -58.91
CA ALA A 185 -44.63 -36.86 -57.77
C ALA A 185 -43.67 -37.63 -56.84
N LEU A 186 -43.96 -38.89 -56.53
CA LEU A 186 -43.11 -39.74 -55.69
C LEU A 186 -41.73 -39.97 -56.33
N GLN A 187 -41.67 -40.24 -57.64
CA GLN A 187 -40.41 -40.37 -58.38
C GLN A 187 -39.61 -39.05 -58.37
N GLY A 188 -40.29 -37.90 -58.46
CA GLY A 188 -39.66 -36.58 -58.38
C GLY A 188 -39.17 -36.19 -56.98
N MET A 189 -39.83 -36.69 -55.92
CA MET A 189 -39.54 -36.33 -54.53
C MET A 189 -38.40 -37.13 -53.90
N GLU A 190 -37.97 -38.25 -54.47
CA GLU A 190 -36.90 -39.08 -53.91
C GLU A 190 -35.60 -38.28 -53.67
N LYS A 191 -35.24 -37.40 -54.63
CA LYS A 191 -34.11 -36.47 -54.48
C LYS A 191 -34.30 -35.48 -53.33
N ASN A 192 -35.52 -34.97 -53.14
CA ASN A 192 -35.85 -34.03 -52.07
C ASN A 192 -35.77 -34.73 -50.70
N ILE A 193 -36.27 -35.96 -50.59
CA ILE A 193 -36.21 -36.76 -49.35
C ILE A 193 -34.75 -36.96 -48.92
N ASN A 194 -33.88 -37.34 -49.85
CA ASN A 194 -32.46 -37.50 -49.54
C ASN A 194 -31.82 -36.16 -49.16
N SER A 195 -32.15 -35.07 -49.86
CA SER A 195 -31.70 -33.72 -49.47
C SER A 195 -32.14 -33.32 -48.06
N PHE A 196 -33.38 -33.61 -47.66
CA PHE A 196 -33.88 -33.34 -46.31
C PHE A 196 -33.19 -34.20 -45.25
N LYS A 197 -32.88 -35.47 -45.57
CA LYS A 197 -32.11 -36.34 -44.67
C LYS A 197 -30.72 -35.77 -44.42
N ASP A 198 -30.02 -35.36 -45.47
CA ASP A 198 -28.68 -34.77 -45.36
C ASP A 198 -28.71 -33.47 -44.54
N LYS A 199 -29.70 -32.61 -44.80
CA LYS A 199 -29.89 -31.37 -44.03
C LYS A 199 -30.21 -31.63 -42.57
N ASN A 200 -31.01 -32.65 -42.25
CA ASN A 200 -31.28 -33.05 -40.87
C ASN A 200 -30.01 -33.49 -40.13
N VAL A 201 -29.13 -34.23 -40.79
CA VAL A 201 -27.83 -34.62 -40.21
C VAL A 201 -26.99 -33.37 -39.95
N ARG A 202 -26.95 -32.42 -40.88
CA ARG A 202 -26.24 -31.14 -40.70
C ARG A 202 -26.80 -30.34 -39.54
N PHE A 203 -28.12 -30.10 -39.47
CA PHE A 203 -28.73 -29.36 -38.37
C PHE A 203 -28.49 -30.01 -37.01
N ARG A 204 -28.45 -31.35 -36.93
CA ARG A 204 -28.09 -32.05 -35.68
C ARG A 204 -26.64 -31.80 -35.27
N HIS A 205 -25.74 -31.67 -36.23
CA HIS A 205 -24.34 -31.38 -35.97
C HIS A 205 -24.10 -29.89 -35.69
N GLU A 206 -24.90 -29.00 -36.25
CA GLU A 206 -24.83 -27.56 -36.00
C GLU A 206 -25.47 -27.19 -34.64
N ASN A 207 -26.37 -28.03 -34.12
CA ASN A 207 -27.02 -27.86 -32.81
C ASN A 207 -26.13 -28.33 -31.64
N HIS A 208 -24.96 -27.72 -31.49
CA HIS A 208 -24.09 -27.91 -30.33
C HIS A 208 -24.12 -26.67 -29.44
N ILE A 209 -24.24 -26.89 -28.12
CA ILE A 209 -24.23 -25.83 -27.12
C ILE A 209 -22.85 -25.84 -26.46
N TYR A 210 -22.17 -24.70 -26.46
CA TYR A 210 -20.97 -24.53 -25.64
C TYR A 210 -21.37 -24.37 -24.18
N GLN A 211 -20.77 -25.16 -23.32
CA GLN A 211 -20.82 -24.99 -21.87
C GLN A 211 -19.54 -24.30 -21.43
N TYR A 212 -19.66 -23.30 -20.56
CA TYR A 212 -18.54 -22.52 -20.07
C TYR A 212 -18.65 -22.38 -18.55
N GLU A 213 -17.51 -22.50 -17.88
CA GLU A 213 -17.36 -22.38 -16.43
C GLU A 213 -16.25 -21.40 -16.09
N PHE A 214 -16.37 -20.73 -14.96
CA PHE A 214 -15.31 -19.85 -14.47
C PHE A 214 -14.19 -20.68 -13.84
N VAL A 215 -13.00 -20.61 -14.43
CA VAL A 215 -11.78 -21.20 -13.88
C VAL A 215 -10.92 -20.11 -13.26
N ARG A 216 -10.67 -20.22 -11.95
CA ARG A 216 -9.85 -19.25 -11.21
C ARG A 216 -8.41 -19.27 -11.69
N ASN A 217 -7.76 -18.10 -11.71
CA ASN A 217 -6.34 -18.01 -12.00
C ASN A 217 -5.51 -18.53 -10.81
N PHE A 218 -4.80 -19.64 -11.03
CA PHE A 218 -3.97 -20.29 -10.01
C PHE A 218 -2.91 -19.35 -9.39
N LYS A 219 -2.33 -18.43 -10.17
CA LYS A 219 -1.30 -17.51 -9.64
C LYS A 219 -1.90 -16.51 -8.65
N ILE A 220 -3.11 -16.01 -8.94
CA ILE A 220 -3.83 -15.09 -8.04
C ILE A 220 -4.27 -15.86 -6.79
N ASP A 221 -4.81 -17.07 -6.96
CA ASP A 221 -5.24 -17.92 -5.85
C ASP A 221 -4.07 -18.27 -4.91
N LYS A 222 -2.88 -18.47 -5.46
CA LYS A 222 -1.64 -18.66 -4.68
C LYS A 222 -1.24 -17.38 -3.93
N LEU A 223 -1.29 -16.22 -4.59
CA LEU A 223 -0.94 -14.92 -4.00
C LEU A 223 -1.88 -14.53 -2.86
N ILE A 224 -3.15 -14.93 -2.90
CA ILE A 224 -4.14 -14.69 -1.83
C ILE A 224 -3.92 -15.66 -0.64
N LYS A 225 -3.47 -16.88 -0.89
CA LYS A 225 -3.33 -17.94 0.13
C LYS A 225 -2.00 -17.92 0.87
N GLU A 226 -0.95 -17.41 0.23
CA GLU A 226 0.35 -17.27 0.85
C GLU A 226 0.43 -15.96 1.62
N ASP A 227 0.99 -15.99 2.83
CA ASP A 227 1.19 -14.84 3.73
C ASP A 227 2.32 -13.94 3.21
N GLN A 228 2.26 -13.56 1.93
CA GLN A 228 3.24 -12.73 1.27
C GLN A 228 2.93 -11.27 1.53
N HIS A 229 3.93 -10.51 1.99
CA HIS A 229 3.85 -9.06 2.15
C HIS A 229 3.46 -8.40 0.82
N ILE A 230 2.43 -7.54 0.89
CA ILE A 230 1.87 -6.82 -0.27
C ILE A 230 2.88 -5.79 -0.85
N GLY A 231 3.87 -5.40 -0.05
CA GLY A 231 4.97 -4.51 -0.43
C GLY A 231 6.11 -4.60 0.58
N LYS A 232 7.17 -3.81 0.37
CA LYS A 232 8.32 -3.73 1.28
C LYS A 232 8.51 -2.32 1.80
N LEU A 233 8.93 -2.19 3.05
CA LEU A 233 9.44 -0.92 3.57
C LEU A 233 10.83 -0.67 3.00
N LYS A 234 11.02 0.48 2.35
CA LYS A 234 12.32 0.96 1.91
C LYS A 234 12.83 1.96 2.95
N ILE A 235 14.03 1.75 3.49
CA ILE A 235 14.67 2.69 4.41
C ILE A 235 15.82 3.38 3.68
N GLU A 236 15.76 4.69 3.66
CA GLU A 236 16.81 5.57 3.19
C GLU A 236 17.29 6.39 4.38
N CYS A 237 18.60 6.46 4.61
CA CYS A 237 19.20 7.19 5.72
C CYS A 237 20.16 8.22 5.15
N ASP A 238 19.87 9.51 5.34
CA ASP A 238 20.82 10.57 4.98
C ASP A 238 22.04 10.47 5.91
N GLY A 239 23.21 10.17 5.33
CA GLY A 239 24.47 9.92 6.06
C GLY A 239 25.17 8.60 5.72
N SER A 240 24.52 7.67 5.00
CA SER A 240 25.18 6.49 4.43
C SER A 240 24.59 6.16 3.06
N GLU A 241 25.45 5.95 2.05
CA GLU A 241 25.05 5.63 0.66
C GLU A 241 24.37 4.24 0.49
N GLU A 242 24.11 3.50 1.58
CA GLU A 242 23.47 2.19 1.53
C GLU A 242 21.96 2.28 1.70
N VAL A 243 21.22 2.01 0.61
CA VAL A 243 19.78 1.74 0.67
C VAL A 243 19.56 0.36 1.29
N ILE A 244 18.97 0.31 2.49
CA ILE A 244 18.70 -0.97 3.17
C ILE A 244 17.27 -1.40 2.84
N GLU A 245 17.13 -2.42 1.98
CA GLU A 245 15.90 -3.19 1.90
C GLU A 245 15.80 -4.13 3.11
N ILE A 246 14.75 -3.96 3.91
CA ILE A 246 14.44 -4.84 5.04
C ILE A 246 13.47 -5.93 4.58
N THR A 247 13.96 -7.17 4.58
CA THR A 247 13.14 -8.39 4.67
C THR A 247 12.96 -8.77 6.15
N GLU A 248 11.92 -9.53 6.50
CA GLU A 248 11.51 -9.85 7.88
C GLU A 248 12.65 -10.29 8.82
N GLU A 249 13.69 -10.94 8.28
CA GLU A 249 14.87 -11.38 9.04
C GLU A 249 15.68 -10.23 9.67
N LYS A 250 15.55 -8.98 9.20
CA LYS A 250 16.33 -7.82 9.70
C LYS A 250 15.60 -6.98 10.76
N VAL A 251 14.28 -7.13 10.93
CA VAL A 251 13.50 -6.32 11.90
C VAL A 251 13.85 -6.68 13.36
N ALA A 252 14.23 -7.94 13.61
CA ALA A 252 14.64 -8.41 14.94
C ALA A 252 15.95 -7.77 15.45
N GLY A 253 16.82 -7.29 14.56
CA GLY A 253 18.12 -6.71 14.95
C GLY A 253 18.09 -5.23 15.32
N VAL A 254 17.01 -4.50 14.97
CA VAL A 254 16.89 -3.05 15.23
C VAL A 254 16.13 -2.77 16.53
N ALA A 255 15.20 -3.65 16.92
CA ALA A 255 14.43 -3.52 18.16
C ALA A 255 15.23 -3.90 19.44
N ASP A 256 16.32 -4.66 19.31
CA ASP A 256 17.04 -5.26 20.44
C ASP A 256 18.00 -4.31 21.20
N LYS A 257 17.96 -3.00 20.92
CA LYS A 257 18.82 -2.00 21.59
C LYS A 257 18.09 -0.98 22.45
N GLY A 258 16.78 -1.07 22.63
CA GLY A 258 16.08 0.04 23.29
C GLY A 258 14.68 -0.20 23.83
N MET A 259 14.30 -1.39 24.26
CA MET A 259 13.12 -1.53 25.13
C MET A 259 13.34 -2.62 26.18
N ARG A 260 13.51 -2.20 27.44
CA ARG A 260 13.27 -3.06 28.60
C ARG A 260 11.76 -3.09 28.81
N ASP A 261 11.21 -4.30 28.75
CA ASP A 261 9.82 -4.62 29.02
C ASP A 261 9.41 -4.21 30.45
N GLU A 262 8.50 -3.26 30.57
CA GLU A 262 7.57 -3.22 31.70
C GLU A 262 6.34 -4.05 31.33
N LYS A 263 6.26 -5.24 31.94
CA LYS A 263 5.12 -6.14 31.87
C LYS A 263 3.88 -5.46 32.47
N ASN A 264 2.92 -5.09 31.63
CA ASN A 264 1.52 -5.03 32.02
C ASN A 264 0.83 -6.30 31.51
N GLU A 265 0.62 -7.25 32.41
CA GLU A 265 -0.20 -8.43 32.18
C GLU A 265 -1.68 -8.02 32.13
N GLU A 266 -2.18 -7.73 30.94
CA GLU A 266 -3.63 -7.70 30.70
C GLU A 266 -4.09 -9.14 30.40
N LYS A 267 -4.82 -9.71 31.37
CA LYS A 267 -5.41 -11.05 31.29
C LYS A 267 -6.44 -11.11 30.17
N ILE A 268 -6.14 -11.88 29.13
CA ILE A 268 -7.12 -12.38 28.17
C ILE A 268 -7.90 -13.52 28.86
N PRO A 269 -9.24 -13.48 28.96
CA PRO A 269 -10.01 -14.64 29.37
C PRO A 269 -10.12 -15.60 28.18
N ASP A 270 -9.49 -16.77 28.33
CA ASP A 270 -9.92 -17.97 27.64
C ASP A 270 -11.33 -18.34 28.13
N GLU A 271 -12.29 -18.49 27.21
CA GLU A 271 -13.11 -19.70 27.22
C GLU A 271 -13.89 -19.91 25.92
N LYS A 272 -13.81 -21.16 25.49
CA LYS A 272 -14.55 -21.79 24.40
C LYS A 272 -16.04 -21.85 24.72
N GLU A 273 -16.79 -22.23 23.69
CA GLU A 273 -18.20 -22.67 23.70
C GLU A 273 -19.26 -21.57 23.52
N ASN A 274 -19.58 -21.29 22.26
CA ASN A 274 -20.98 -21.32 21.80
C ASN A 274 -21.05 -21.33 20.27
N ALA A 275 -21.15 -22.53 19.69
CA ALA A 275 -21.70 -22.69 18.35
C ALA A 275 -23.23 -22.42 18.43
N LYS A 276 -23.60 -21.14 18.41
CA LYS A 276 -24.99 -20.74 18.14
C LYS A 276 -25.16 -20.64 16.63
N SER A 277 -26.01 -21.51 16.08
CA SER A 277 -26.57 -21.37 14.75
C SER A 277 -27.20 -19.99 14.61
N TYR A 278 -26.64 -19.14 13.75
CA TYR A 278 -27.28 -17.89 13.36
C TYR A 278 -28.54 -18.22 12.53
N PRO A 279 -29.72 -17.66 12.87
CA PRO A 279 -30.84 -17.68 11.95
C PRO A 279 -30.46 -16.84 10.73
N LEU A 280 -30.64 -17.39 9.54
CA LEU A 280 -30.68 -16.60 8.31
C LEU A 280 -31.89 -15.65 8.42
N GLU A 281 -31.66 -14.46 8.96
CA GLU A 281 -32.60 -13.36 8.80
C GLU A 281 -32.65 -13.05 7.31
N HIS A 282 -33.83 -13.23 6.71
CA HIS A 282 -34.14 -12.76 5.38
C HIS A 282 -34.06 -11.23 5.38
N GLU A 283 -32.85 -10.70 5.24
CA GLU A 283 -32.63 -9.30 4.95
C GLU A 283 -33.30 -8.95 3.62
N ASN A 284 -33.92 -7.78 3.62
CA ASN A 284 -34.93 -7.31 2.70
C ASN A 284 -34.38 -7.20 1.27
N PHE A 285 -34.55 -8.26 0.47
CA PHE A 285 -34.00 -8.44 -0.89
C PHE A 285 -34.39 -7.30 -1.85
N GLU A 286 -35.53 -6.63 -1.61
CA GLU A 286 -35.99 -5.48 -2.39
C GLU A 286 -35.14 -4.22 -2.17
N GLY A 287 -34.54 -4.06 -0.99
CA GLY A 287 -33.65 -2.93 -0.68
C GLY A 287 -32.30 -3.06 -1.39
N LEU A 288 -31.75 -4.27 -1.41
CA LEU A 288 -30.51 -4.59 -2.12
C LEU A 288 -30.65 -4.47 -3.64
N GLN A 289 -31.79 -4.86 -4.21
CA GLN A 289 -32.05 -4.67 -5.65
C GLN A 289 -32.14 -3.20 -6.05
N ARG A 290 -32.71 -2.34 -5.18
CA ARG A 290 -32.81 -0.89 -5.45
C ARG A 290 -31.44 -0.21 -5.40
N ASP A 291 -30.63 -0.52 -4.38
CA ASP A 291 -29.26 0.01 -4.25
C ASP A 291 -28.36 -0.44 -5.41
N TYR A 292 -28.55 -1.67 -5.91
CA TYR A 292 -27.82 -2.16 -7.08
C TYR A 292 -28.23 -1.42 -8.38
N GLY A 293 -29.52 -1.12 -8.54
CA GLY A 293 -30.03 -0.35 -9.68
C GLY A 293 -29.48 1.08 -9.73
N GLU A 294 -29.44 1.77 -8.59
CA GLU A 294 -28.89 3.13 -8.48
C GLU A 294 -27.38 3.16 -8.76
N LYS A 295 -26.64 2.15 -8.29
CA LYS A 295 -25.20 2.01 -8.58
C LYS A 295 -24.92 1.75 -10.05
N LEU A 296 -25.73 0.93 -10.72
CA LEU A 296 -25.59 0.66 -12.16
C LEU A 296 -25.82 1.92 -13.00
N GLU A 297 -26.81 2.75 -12.65
CA GLU A 297 -27.09 3.97 -13.40
C GLU A 297 -25.95 5.00 -13.24
N ARG A 298 -25.40 5.12 -12.03
CA ARG A 298 -24.22 5.97 -11.76
C ARG A 298 -22.97 5.52 -12.52
N ILE A 299 -22.80 4.20 -12.73
CA ILE A 299 -21.71 3.66 -13.57
C ILE A 299 -21.89 4.07 -15.03
N LYS A 300 -23.11 3.98 -15.59
CA LYS A 300 -23.37 4.41 -16.98
C LYS A 300 -23.11 5.91 -17.18
N GLU A 301 -23.49 6.75 -16.22
CA GLU A 301 -23.21 8.18 -16.26
C GLU A 301 -21.70 8.48 -16.25
N LEU A 302 -20.94 7.73 -15.45
CA LEU A 302 -19.48 7.84 -15.41
C LEU A 302 -18.83 7.37 -16.71
N GLU A 303 -19.28 6.26 -17.29
CA GLU A 303 -18.79 5.76 -18.59
C GLU A 303 -19.04 6.78 -19.71
N GLU A 304 -20.21 7.41 -19.74
CA GLU A 304 -20.52 8.44 -20.73
C GLU A 304 -19.69 9.73 -20.52
N SER A 305 -19.43 10.10 -19.26
CA SER A 305 -18.54 11.22 -18.91
C SER A 305 -17.08 10.97 -19.34
N ILE A 306 -16.59 9.73 -19.20
CA ILE A 306 -15.25 9.34 -19.64
C ILE A 306 -15.17 9.40 -21.17
N ARG A 307 -16.15 8.81 -21.87
CA ARG A 307 -16.19 8.83 -23.35
C ARG A 307 -16.17 10.26 -23.91
N LYS A 308 -16.95 11.18 -23.33
CA LYS A 308 -16.95 12.60 -23.73
C LYS A 308 -15.59 13.28 -23.50
N ARG A 309 -14.86 12.91 -22.43
CA ARG A 309 -13.50 13.43 -22.17
C ARG A 309 -12.49 12.89 -23.16
N GLU A 310 -12.56 11.62 -23.52
CA GLU A 310 -11.70 11.00 -24.53
C GLU A 310 -11.92 11.63 -25.91
N GLU A 311 -13.17 11.83 -26.33
CA GLU A 311 -13.49 12.52 -27.58
C GLU A 311 -12.94 13.96 -27.60
N MET A 312 -13.03 14.70 -26.48
CA MET A 312 -12.41 16.02 -26.38
C MET A 312 -10.89 15.97 -26.47
N HIS A 313 -10.22 14.95 -25.91
CA HIS A 313 -8.77 14.81 -25.98
C HIS A 313 -8.30 14.53 -27.41
N ILE A 314 -8.97 13.60 -28.10
CA ILE A 314 -8.70 13.27 -29.51
C ILE A 314 -8.86 14.52 -30.39
N ASN A 315 -9.93 15.29 -30.18
CA ASN A 315 -10.15 16.53 -30.94
C ASN A 315 -9.04 17.58 -30.70
N LYS A 316 -8.51 17.68 -29.46
CA LYS A 316 -7.38 18.55 -29.16
C LYS A 316 -6.09 18.08 -29.83
N GLU A 317 -5.81 16.78 -29.84
CA GLU A 317 -4.63 16.23 -30.54
C GLU A 317 -4.68 16.50 -32.05
N ILE A 318 -5.84 16.29 -32.67
CA ILE A 318 -6.05 16.62 -34.09
C ILE A 318 -5.76 18.11 -34.35
N GLN A 319 -6.26 18.99 -33.47
CA GLN A 319 -6.03 20.43 -33.59
C GLN A 319 -4.54 20.80 -33.43
N PHE A 320 -3.82 20.15 -32.52
CA PHE A 320 -2.38 20.34 -32.35
C PHE A 320 -1.59 19.89 -33.58
N ASP A 321 -1.96 18.76 -34.18
CA ASP A 321 -1.33 18.25 -35.40
C ASP A 321 -1.53 19.18 -36.61
N GLU A 322 -2.71 19.78 -36.73
CA GLU A 322 -2.99 20.79 -37.75
C GLU A 322 -2.14 22.06 -37.55
N GLN A 323 -1.99 22.52 -36.30
CA GLN A 323 -1.13 23.65 -35.97
C GLN A 323 0.34 23.34 -36.30
N LEU A 324 0.83 22.15 -35.97
CA LEU A 324 2.18 21.68 -36.31
C LEU A 324 2.41 21.62 -37.82
N LYS A 325 1.43 21.12 -38.59
CA LYS A 325 1.50 21.14 -40.06
C LYS A 325 1.59 22.56 -40.61
N CYS A 326 0.80 23.50 -40.06
CA CYS A 326 0.85 24.90 -40.45
C CYS A 326 2.21 25.54 -40.12
N LEU A 327 2.77 25.25 -38.94
CA LEU A 327 4.08 25.74 -38.52
C LEU A 327 5.20 25.22 -39.42
N LYS A 328 5.20 23.92 -39.71
CA LYS A 328 6.17 23.28 -40.64
C LYS A 328 6.09 23.90 -42.03
N LYS A 329 4.88 24.23 -42.52
CA LYS A 329 4.68 24.90 -43.80
C LYS A 329 5.29 26.32 -43.80
N LYS A 330 5.09 27.08 -42.73
CA LYS A 330 5.71 28.41 -42.57
C LYS A 330 7.23 28.34 -42.52
N ILE A 331 7.81 27.39 -41.78
CA ILE A 331 9.26 27.19 -41.71
C ILE A 331 9.85 26.92 -43.10
N ARG A 332 9.21 26.07 -43.91
CA ARG A 332 9.64 25.81 -45.29
C ARG A 332 9.56 27.04 -46.21
N GLN A 333 8.63 27.96 -45.94
CA GLN A 333 8.53 29.22 -46.69
C GLN A 333 9.60 30.24 -46.31
N PHE A 334 10.21 30.13 -45.11
CA PHE A 334 11.32 30.99 -44.70
C PHE A 334 12.69 30.44 -45.12
N GLN A 335 12.78 29.15 -45.47
CA GLN A 335 14.02 28.50 -45.88
C GLN A 335 14.28 28.53 -47.40
N ASN A 336 13.29 28.95 -48.19
CA ASN A 336 13.39 29.23 -49.62
C ASN A 336 13.25 30.73 -49.85
#